data_AF-A0A8X8B1V5-F1
#
_entry.id   AF-A0A8X8B1V5-F1
#
_cell.length_a   1.000
_cell.length_b   1.000
_cell.length_c   1.000
_cell.angle_alpha   90.00
_cell.angle_beta   90.00
_cell.angle_gamma   90.00
#
_symmetry.space_group_name_H-M   'P 1'
#
loop_
_entity.id
_entity.type
_entity.pdbx_description
1 polymer ?
#
loop_
_entity_poly.entity_id
_entity_poly.type
_entity_poly.pdbx_seq_one_letter_code
_entity_poly.pdbx_strand_id
1 'polypeptide(L)'
;MSLPLLECKYVTEEFVRDGKNGNYGSKLPSSVPMLRFLYELCWVLVRGELPIQSCKAVLEKVKFLDNPSKEELASCFADVVTQIAQDLTMSGDHRSRLTKLAKWLVESQTVPQRIFQERCEEEFLWEAEMVKIKAQDLKGKEVRLNTRLLYQQTKFNLLREESEGYAKLITLLCRGSAGSSHNASAATMGIIKSLIGHFDLDPNRVFDIVLDCFEHEQDYETFLNLIPIFPKSHASQILGFKFQYYQRLEVNSPVPSGLYKLTALLVLRSHCGIFSRAYMLPQGNKLVYPFSADDAFENSF
;
A
#
# COMPACT_ATOMS: atom_id res chain seq x y z
N MET A 1 27.88 -28.55 -13.62
CA MET A 1 29.05 -27.64 -13.64
C MET A 1 29.37 -27.31 -12.20
N SER A 2 30.44 -27.86 -11.63
CA SER A 2 30.89 -27.46 -10.30
C SER A 2 31.34 -26.00 -10.37
N LEU A 3 30.84 -25.15 -9.47
CA LEU A 3 31.34 -23.78 -9.31
C LEU A 3 32.88 -23.82 -9.20
N PRO A 4 33.61 -22.87 -9.81
CA PRO A 4 35.06 -22.83 -9.67
C PRO A 4 35.43 -22.80 -8.18
N LEU A 5 36.45 -23.57 -7.82
CA LEU A 5 36.97 -23.62 -6.46
C LEU A 5 37.37 -22.19 -6.07
N LEU A 6 36.63 -21.59 -5.12
CA LEU A 6 36.99 -20.31 -4.52
C LEU A 6 38.47 -20.32 -4.13
N GLU A 7 39.28 -19.50 -4.81
CA GLU A 7 40.67 -19.28 -4.43
C GLU A 7 40.70 -18.35 -3.21
N CYS A 8 40.87 -18.93 -2.02
CA CYS A 8 41.00 -18.17 -0.78
C CYS A 8 42.37 -17.50 -0.72
N LYS A 9 42.40 -16.16 -0.65
CA LYS A 9 43.63 -15.37 -0.55
C LYS A 9 44.07 -15.15 0.89
N TYR A 10 43.11 -15.06 1.81
CA TYR A 10 43.33 -14.67 3.20
C TYR A 10 42.98 -15.78 4.18
N VAL A 11 41.93 -16.57 3.90
CA VAL A 11 41.60 -17.78 4.67
C VAL A 11 42.27 -18.99 4.02
N THR A 12 43.59 -19.09 4.18
CA THR A 12 44.41 -20.11 3.51
C THR A 12 44.17 -21.52 4.05
N GLU A 13 44.48 -22.56 3.27
CA GLU A 13 44.38 -23.96 3.71
C GLU A 13 45.20 -24.24 4.97
N GLU A 14 46.35 -23.56 5.12
CA GLU A 14 47.18 -23.67 6.32
C GLU A 14 46.49 -23.12 7.56
N PHE A 15 45.78 -22.00 7.43
CA PHE A 15 44.99 -21.43 8.51
C PHE A 15 43.84 -22.36 8.88
N VAL A 16 43.13 -22.92 7.90
CA VAL A 16 42.05 -23.90 8.13
C VAL A 16 42.58 -25.13 8.89
N ARG A 17 43.74 -25.65 8.50
CA ARG A 17 44.37 -26.80 9.16
C ARG A 17 44.73 -26.50 10.63
N ASP A 18 45.23 -25.30 10.93
CA ASP A 18 45.58 -24.91 12.30
C ASP A 18 44.35 -24.57 13.14
N GLY A 19 43.32 -23.99 12.51
CA GLY A 19 42.02 -23.72 13.13
C GLY A 19 41.30 -25.00 13.57
N LYS A 20 41.45 -26.12 12.85
CA LYS A 20 40.94 -27.43 13.29
C LYS A 20 41.55 -27.90 14.62
N ASN A 21 42.77 -27.44 14.94
CA ASN A 21 43.44 -27.72 16.21
C ASN A 21 43.12 -26.67 17.30
N GLY A 22 42.18 -25.74 17.04
CA GLY A 22 41.77 -24.67 17.95
C GLY A 22 42.64 -23.40 17.89
N ASN A 23 43.61 -23.32 16.97
CA ASN A 23 44.51 -22.17 16.86
C ASN A 23 44.10 -21.22 15.74
N TYR A 24 43.29 -20.21 16.09
CA TYR A 24 42.67 -19.28 15.13
C TYR A 24 43.46 -17.98 14.85
N GLY A 25 44.75 -17.86 15.24
CA GLY A 25 45.48 -16.58 15.17
C GLY A 25 46.90 -16.60 14.61
N SER A 26 47.57 -17.73 14.67
CA SER A 26 48.99 -17.94 14.32
C SER A 26 49.36 -17.71 12.86
N LYS A 27 48.39 -17.81 11.94
CA LYS A 27 48.61 -17.81 10.48
C LYS A 27 47.77 -16.79 9.71
N LEU A 28 47.15 -15.84 10.40
CA LEU A 28 46.41 -14.76 9.74
C LEU A 28 47.39 -13.73 9.14
N PRO A 29 47.10 -13.19 7.95
CA PRO A 29 47.85 -12.05 7.40
C PRO A 29 47.81 -10.85 8.35
N SER A 30 48.84 -9.98 8.26
CA SER A 30 49.00 -8.82 9.17
C SER A 30 47.84 -7.82 9.11
N SER A 31 47.22 -7.65 7.94
CA SER A 31 45.99 -6.89 7.75
C SER A 31 45.26 -7.34 6.48
N VAL A 32 43.92 -7.43 6.53
CA VAL A 32 43.10 -7.95 5.42
C VAL A 32 41.94 -7.02 5.05
N PRO A 33 41.51 -6.98 3.77
CA PRO A 33 40.26 -6.32 3.38
C PRO A 33 39.06 -7.04 3.98
N MET A 34 38.20 -6.31 4.70
CA MET A 34 37.08 -6.88 5.47
C MET A 34 36.13 -7.72 4.60
N LEU A 35 35.56 -7.15 3.54
CA LEU A 35 34.55 -7.82 2.72
C LEU A 35 35.07 -9.13 2.12
N ARG A 36 36.29 -9.11 1.57
CA ARG A 36 36.89 -10.30 0.96
C ARG A 36 37.18 -11.38 2.00
N PHE A 37 37.67 -10.98 3.18
CA PHE A 37 37.92 -11.92 4.28
C PHE A 37 36.62 -12.55 4.79
N LEU A 38 35.57 -11.75 5.04
CA LEU A 38 34.27 -12.25 5.49
C LEU A 38 33.64 -13.21 4.46
N TYR A 39 33.77 -12.91 3.17
CA TYR A 39 33.31 -13.78 2.10
C TYR A 39 34.03 -15.14 2.09
N GLU A 40 35.37 -15.13 2.17
CA GLU A 40 36.16 -16.37 2.26
C GLU A 40 35.86 -17.17 3.53
N LEU A 41 35.76 -16.50 4.67
CA LEU A 41 35.41 -17.13 5.94
C LEU A 41 34.03 -17.79 5.88
N CYS A 42 33.03 -17.07 5.35
CA CYS A 42 31.67 -17.61 5.19
C CYS A 42 31.69 -18.88 4.34
N TRP A 43 32.40 -18.88 3.20
CA TRP A 43 32.50 -20.06 2.34
C TRP A 43 33.22 -21.24 3.00
N VAL A 44 34.30 -21.00 3.75
CA VAL A 44 35.02 -22.07 4.49
C VAL A 44 34.11 -22.71 5.55
N LEU A 45 33.30 -21.91 6.26
CA LEU A 45 32.31 -22.39 7.21
C LEU A 45 31.17 -23.16 6.51
N VAL A 46 30.67 -22.63 5.38
CA VAL A 46 29.61 -23.27 4.57
C VAL A 46 30.08 -24.56 3.94
N ARG A 47 31.36 -24.70 3.57
CA ARG A 47 31.93 -25.97 3.09
C ARG A 47 32.16 -26.99 4.22
N GLY A 48 32.07 -26.56 5.48
CA GLY A 48 32.31 -27.40 6.65
C GLY A 48 33.79 -27.67 6.93
N GLU A 49 34.68 -26.85 6.36
CA GLU A 49 36.11 -26.95 6.59
C GLU A 49 36.51 -26.45 7.99
N LEU A 50 35.73 -25.53 8.55
CA LEU A 50 35.82 -25.06 9.93
C LEU A 50 34.45 -25.12 10.63
N PRO A 51 34.41 -25.33 11.97
CA PRO A 51 33.17 -25.32 12.73
C PRO A 51 32.60 -23.89 12.86
N ILE A 52 31.28 -23.74 12.76
CA ILE A 52 30.58 -22.43 12.85
C ILE A 52 30.95 -21.66 14.13
N GLN A 53 31.11 -22.37 15.24
CA GLN A 53 31.45 -21.79 16.55
C GLN A 53 32.82 -21.10 16.57
N SER A 54 33.73 -21.47 15.65
CA SER A 54 35.04 -20.83 15.54
C SER A 54 34.97 -19.40 15.02
N CYS A 55 33.87 -19.02 14.35
CA CYS A 55 33.77 -17.75 13.63
C CYS A 55 34.06 -16.53 14.52
N LYS A 56 33.54 -16.49 15.75
CA LYS A 56 33.78 -15.37 16.68
C LYS A 56 35.25 -15.27 17.08
N ALA A 57 35.89 -16.41 17.37
CA ALA A 57 37.31 -16.46 17.73
C ALA A 57 38.22 -16.03 16.57
N VAL A 58 37.82 -16.30 15.32
CA VAL A 58 38.52 -15.80 14.13
C VAL A 58 38.36 -14.28 13.99
N LEU A 59 37.12 -13.78 14.11
CA LEU A 59 36.82 -12.36 14.01
C LEU A 59 37.50 -11.50 15.09
N GLU A 60 37.70 -12.03 16.30
CA GLU A 60 38.41 -11.34 17.37
C GLU A 60 39.93 -11.25 17.16
N LYS A 61 40.51 -12.15 16.36
CA LYS A 61 41.96 -12.24 16.12
C LYS A 61 42.42 -11.58 14.83
N VAL A 62 41.53 -11.43 13.86
CA VAL A 62 41.85 -10.79 12.58
C VAL A 62 41.98 -9.28 12.72
N LYS A 63 42.95 -8.70 12.02
CA LYS A 63 43.09 -7.24 11.88
C LYS A 63 42.66 -6.83 10.49
N PHE A 64 41.71 -5.90 10.40
CA PHE A 64 41.23 -5.36 9.13
C PHE A 64 42.00 -4.10 8.75
N LEU A 65 42.12 -3.83 7.43
CA LEU A 65 42.81 -2.63 6.93
C LEU A 65 42.15 -1.34 7.43
N ASP A 66 40.83 -1.29 7.41
CA ASP A 66 40.05 -0.07 7.66
C ASP A 66 39.60 0.07 9.13
N ASN A 67 39.95 -0.88 10.01
CA ASN A 67 39.49 -0.96 11.41
C ASN A 67 37.98 -0.64 11.56
N PRO A 68 37.11 -1.44 10.92
CA PRO A 68 35.68 -1.18 10.88
C PRO A 68 35.07 -1.23 12.29
N SER A 69 34.02 -0.44 12.50
CA SER A 69 33.18 -0.54 13.69
C SER A 69 32.50 -1.92 13.76
N LYS A 70 32.01 -2.29 14.94
CA LYS A 70 31.29 -3.57 15.12
C LYS A 70 30.03 -3.61 14.28
N GLU A 71 29.36 -2.48 14.15
CA GLU A 71 28.14 -2.29 13.37
C GLU A 71 28.41 -2.46 11.87
N GLU A 72 29.50 -1.88 11.35
CA GLU A 72 29.93 -2.04 9.97
C GLU A 72 30.31 -3.49 9.65
N LEU A 73 31.05 -4.15 10.55
CA LEU A 73 31.40 -5.57 10.41
C LEU A 73 30.15 -6.45 10.39
N ALA A 74 29.22 -6.23 11.32
CA ALA A 74 27.96 -6.96 11.38
C ALA A 74 27.12 -6.77 10.11
N SER A 75 27.02 -5.53 9.62
CA SER A 75 26.34 -5.20 8.37
C SER A 75 26.98 -5.90 7.18
N CYS A 76 28.30 -5.80 7.02
CA CYS A 76 29.02 -6.41 5.90
C CYS A 76 28.93 -7.95 5.93
N PHE A 77 28.94 -8.55 7.12
CA PHE A 77 28.80 -9.99 7.24
C PHE A 77 27.38 -10.47 6.88
N ALA A 78 26.36 -9.71 7.29
CA ALA A 78 24.99 -9.97 6.84
C ALA A 78 24.85 -9.87 5.32
N ASP A 79 25.50 -8.90 4.68
CA ASP A 79 25.50 -8.75 3.22
C ASP A 79 26.16 -9.96 2.53
N VAL A 80 27.30 -10.42 3.03
CA VAL A 80 27.99 -11.61 2.51
C VAL A 80 27.09 -12.85 2.60
N VAL A 81 26.48 -13.08 3.76
CA VAL A 81 25.57 -14.23 3.98
C VAL A 81 24.35 -14.13 3.06
N THR A 82 23.75 -12.94 2.96
CA THR A 82 22.59 -12.69 2.09
C THR A 82 22.94 -12.94 0.62
N GLN A 83 24.10 -12.45 0.17
CA GLN A 83 24.55 -12.62 -1.21
C GLN A 83 24.82 -14.09 -1.55
N ILE A 84 25.36 -14.86 -0.60
CA ILE A 84 25.56 -16.31 -0.78
C ILE A 84 24.19 -17.02 -0.78
N ALA A 85 23.25 -16.61 0.06
CA ALA A 85 21.92 -17.23 0.14
C ALA A 85 21.10 -17.13 -1.16
N GLN A 86 21.40 -16.13 -2.01
CA GLN A 86 20.79 -15.95 -3.33
C GLN A 86 21.27 -16.96 -4.39
N ASP A 87 22.33 -17.72 -4.13
CA ASP A 87 22.82 -18.71 -5.09
C ASP A 87 21.91 -19.95 -5.12
N LEU A 88 21.02 -19.97 -6.12
CA LEU A 88 20.08 -21.07 -6.39
C LEU A 88 20.77 -22.38 -6.82
N THR A 89 22.06 -22.33 -7.16
CA THR A 89 22.83 -23.52 -7.56
C THR A 89 23.51 -24.21 -6.38
N MET A 90 23.43 -23.64 -5.18
CA MET A 90 23.99 -24.25 -3.98
C MET A 90 23.33 -25.59 -3.65
N SER A 91 24.16 -26.59 -3.35
CA SER A 91 23.68 -27.87 -2.83
C SER A 91 22.94 -27.70 -1.49
N GLY A 92 21.96 -28.57 -1.21
CA GLY A 92 21.19 -28.55 0.04
C GLY A 92 22.05 -28.60 1.32
N ASP A 93 23.17 -29.33 1.31
CA ASP A 93 24.10 -29.39 2.45
C ASP A 93 24.77 -28.04 2.74
N HIS A 94 25.23 -27.36 1.70
CA HIS A 94 25.78 -26.00 1.81
C HIS A 94 24.71 -25.01 2.29
N ARG A 95 23.50 -25.08 1.72
CA ARG A 95 22.39 -24.22 2.16
C ARG A 95 22.05 -24.44 3.63
N SER A 96 21.94 -25.70 4.08
CA SER A 96 21.70 -26.02 5.49
C SER A 96 22.78 -25.47 6.43
N ARG A 97 24.05 -25.53 6.03
CA ARG A 97 25.16 -24.96 6.81
C ARG A 97 25.14 -23.43 6.82
N LEU A 98 24.78 -22.77 5.70
CA LEU A 98 24.60 -21.33 5.64
C LEU A 98 23.47 -20.85 6.57
N THR A 99 22.34 -21.55 6.56
CA THR A 99 21.20 -21.27 7.44
C THR A 99 21.60 -21.40 8.92
N LYS A 100 22.34 -22.45 9.28
CA LYS A 100 22.90 -22.64 10.63
C LYS A 100 23.89 -21.54 11.01
N LEU A 101 24.72 -21.09 10.07
CA LEU A 101 25.66 -19.99 10.27
C LEU A 101 24.89 -18.68 10.55
N ALA A 102 23.90 -18.33 9.73
CA ALA A 102 23.08 -17.14 9.93
C ALA A 102 22.38 -17.15 11.30
N LYS A 103 21.79 -18.29 11.68
CA LYS A 103 21.17 -18.48 13.00
C LYS A 103 22.17 -18.26 14.12
N TRP A 104 23.36 -18.88 14.03
CA TRP A 104 24.41 -18.73 15.03
C TRP A 104 24.96 -17.30 15.10
N LEU A 105 25.06 -16.56 13.99
CA LEU A 105 25.50 -15.16 13.98
C LEU A 105 24.54 -14.26 14.79
N VAL A 106 23.25 -14.54 14.73
CA VAL A 106 22.23 -13.86 15.54
C VAL A 106 22.34 -14.28 17.02
N GLU A 107 22.39 -15.58 17.29
CA GLU A 107 22.48 -16.13 18.67
C GLU A 107 23.76 -15.67 19.41
N SER A 108 24.87 -15.56 18.68
CA SER A 108 26.17 -15.10 19.21
C SER A 108 26.28 -13.58 19.35
N GLN A 109 25.22 -12.83 18.96
CA GLN A 109 25.19 -11.37 18.91
C GLN A 109 26.25 -10.76 17.98
N THR A 110 26.74 -11.52 17.01
CA THR A 110 27.69 -11.03 15.98
C THR A 110 26.96 -10.16 14.96
N VAL A 111 25.72 -10.53 14.62
CA VAL A 111 24.87 -9.78 13.68
C VAL A 111 23.49 -9.60 14.30
N PRO A 112 22.96 -8.37 14.43
CA PRO A 112 21.60 -8.16 14.86
C PRO A 112 20.58 -8.81 13.91
N GLN A 113 19.60 -9.54 14.46
CA GLN A 113 18.53 -10.19 13.68
C GLN A 113 17.83 -9.26 12.69
N ARG A 114 17.66 -7.99 13.07
CA ARG A 114 17.03 -6.96 12.25
C ARG A 114 17.71 -6.81 10.88
N ILE A 115 19.04 -6.89 10.81
CA ILE A 115 19.77 -6.70 9.55
C ILE A 115 19.42 -7.82 8.55
N PHE A 116 19.34 -9.07 9.03
CA PHE A 116 18.90 -10.17 8.18
C PHE A 116 17.45 -10.00 7.74
N GLN A 117 16.55 -9.60 8.63
CA GLN A 117 15.14 -9.36 8.29
C GLN A 117 14.94 -8.27 7.24
N GLU A 118 15.82 -7.27 7.19
CA GLU A 118 15.77 -6.19 6.20
C GLU A 118 16.34 -6.61 4.83
N ARG A 119 17.19 -7.64 4.76
CA ARG A 119 18.01 -7.93 3.55
C ARG A 119 17.76 -9.30 2.93
N CYS A 120 17.40 -10.30 3.73
CA CYS A 120 17.19 -11.67 3.24
C CYS A 120 15.78 -11.89 2.68
N GLU A 121 15.68 -12.85 1.75
CA GLU A 121 14.42 -13.29 1.17
C GLU A 121 13.58 -14.12 2.15
N GLU A 122 12.28 -14.19 1.88
CA GLU A 122 11.28 -14.83 2.75
C GLU A 122 11.57 -16.30 3.07
N GLU A 123 12.10 -17.07 2.11
CA GLU A 123 12.42 -18.49 2.29
C GLU A 123 13.59 -18.66 3.25
N PHE A 124 14.67 -17.90 3.06
CA PHE A 124 15.85 -17.97 3.90
C PHE A 124 15.56 -17.52 5.33
N LEU A 125 14.77 -16.45 5.50
CA LEU A 125 14.36 -15.98 6.83
C LEU A 125 13.54 -17.03 7.58
N TRP A 126 12.67 -17.76 6.88
CA TRP A 126 11.88 -18.83 7.47
C TRP A 126 12.74 -20.05 7.81
N GLU A 127 13.63 -20.47 6.90
CA GLU A 127 14.59 -21.57 7.11
C GLU A 127 15.52 -21.29 8.31
N ALA A 128 15.98 -20.05 8.46
CA ALA A 128 16.85 -19.62 9.55
C ALA A 128 16.11 -19.33 10.87
N GLU A 129 14.80 -19.57 10.92
CA GLU A 129 13.93 -19.32 12.08
C GLU A 129 13.91 -17.84 12.54
N MET A 130 14.21 -16.91 11.64
CA MET A 130 14.24 -15.47 11.94
C MET A 130 12.85 -14.81 11.83
N VAL A 131 11.88 -15.52 11.24
CA VAL A 131 10.47 -15.14 11.17
C VAL A 131 9.58 -16.33 11.51
N LYS A 132 8.45 -16.07 12.19
CA LYS A 132 7.47 -17.11 12.57
C LYS A 132 6.43 -17.39 11.49
N ILE A 133 6.29 -16.47 10.53
CA ILE A 133 5.33 -16.55 9.43
C ILE A 133 5.97 -17.38 8.32
N LYS A 134 5.19 -18.25 7.64
CA LYS A 134 5.68 -19.02 6.50
C LYS A 134 6.09 -18.07 5.35
N ALA A 135 7.09 -18.48 4.58
CA ALA A 135 7.62 -17.67 3.47
C ALA A 135 6.53 -17.17 2.51
N GLN A 136 5.63 -18.05 2.06
CA GLN A 136 4.52 -17.71 1.16
C GLN A 136 3.56 -16.66 1.74
N ASP A 137 3.25 -16.76 3.05
CA ASP A 137 2.37 -15.81 3.73
C ASP A 137 3.04 -14.44 3.90
N LEU A 138 4.36 -14.44 4.18
CA LEU A 138 5.16 -13.22 4.25
C LEU A 138 5.19 -12.53 2.88
N LYS A 139 5.41 -13.29 1.81
CA LYS A 139 5.38 -12.76 0.43
C LYS A 139 4.03 -12.18 0.06
N GLY A 140 2.94 -12.87 0.41
CA GLY A 140 1.59 -12.37 0.21
C GLY A 140 1.32 -11.05 0.95
N LYS A 141 1.83 -10.91 2.18
CA LYS A 141 1.75 -9.65 2.95
C LYS A 141 2.56 -8.53 2.32
N GLU A 142 3.78 -8.81 1.87
CA GLU A 142 4.65 -7.87 1.17
C GLU A 142 3.96 -7.32 -0.08
N VAL A 143 3.42 -8.19 -0.93
CA VAL A 143 2.70 -7.80 -2.15
C VAL A 143 1.50 -6.90 -1.84
N ARG A 144 0.70 -7.25 -0.83
CA ARG A 144 -0.47 -6.43 -0.41
C ARG A 144 -0.04 -5.07 0.11
N LEU A 145 1.02 -5.01 0.90
CA LEU A 145 1.54 -3.77 1.46
C LEU A 145 2.09 -2.87 0.35
N ASN A 146 2.91 -3.41 -0.55
CA ASN A 146 3.47 -2.66 -1.68
C ASN A 146 2.36 -2.16 -2.61
N THR A 147 1.36 -3.00 -2.89
CA THR A 147 0.19 -2.60 -3.68
C THR A 147 -0.54 -1.44 -3.01
N ARG A 148 -0.74 -1.52 -1.69
CA ARG A 148 -1.38 -0.46 -0.92
C ARG A 148 -0.60 0.84 -0.97
N LEU A 149 0.71 0.78 -0.71
CA LEU A 149 1.56 1.98 -0.72
C LEU A 149 1.66 2.64 -2.09
N LEU A 150 1.69 1.85 -3.17
CA LEU A 150 1.93 2.37 -4.51
C LEU A 150 0.65 2.81 -5.24
N TYR A 151 -0.47 2.12 -5.00
CA TYR A 151 -1.70 2.32 -5.78
C TYR A 151 -2.87 2.90 -4.99
N GLN A 152 -2.85 2.85 -3.66
CA GLN A 152 -3.92 3.48 -2.89
C GLN A 152 -3.65 4.98 -2.80
N GLN A 153 -4.40 5.76 -3.58
CA GLN A 153 -4.47 7.20 -3.37
C GLN A 153 -5.19 7.47 -2.06
N THR A 154 -4.59 8.29 -1.19
CA THR A 154 -5.28 8.85 -0.03
C THR A 154 -6.39 9.75 -0.56
N LYS A 155 -7.64 9.39 -0.25
CA LYS A 155 -8.81 10.25 -0.51
C LYS A 155 -9.68 10.20 0.73
N PHE A 156 -9.95 11.37 1.31
CA PHE A 156 -10.79 11.47 2.50
C PHE A 156 -12.24 11.53 2.06
N ASN A 157 -12.99 10.47 2.33
CA ASN A 157 -14.39 10.34 1.94
C ASN A 157 -15.35 10.72 3.07
N LEU A 158 -14.89 10.71 4.32
CA LEU A 158 -15.72 11.00 5.48
C LEU A 158 -15.42 12.40 6.01
N LEU A 159 -16.47 13.10 6.44
CA LEU A 159 -16.35 14.48 6.96
C LEU A 159 -15.39 14.59 8.16
N ARG A 160 -15.29 13.52 8.95
CA ARG A 160 -14.40 13.47 10.13
C ARG A 160 -12.93 13.24 9.77
N GLU A 161 -12.64 12.72 8.58
CA GLU A 161 -11.28 12.45 8.13
C GLU A 161 -10.59 13.76 7.75
N GLU A 162 -11.31 14.68 7.11
CA GLU A 162 -10.77 15.98 6.69
C GLU A 162 -11.81 17.11 6.89
N SER A 163 -12.04 17.46 8.15
CA SER A 163 -13.12 18.39 8.54
C SER A 163 -12.89 19.81 8.03
N GLU A 164 -11.64 20.26 7.89
CA GLU A 164 -11.30 21.59 7.37
C GLU A 164 -11.65 21.71 5.89
N GLY A 165 -11.19 20.75 5.06
CA GLY A 165 -11.48 20.75 3.63
C GLY A 165 -12.99 20.73 3.33
N TYR A 166 -13.74 19.87 4.04
CA TYR A 166 -15.20 19.81 3.88
C TYR A 166 -15.92 21.05 4.42
N ALA A 167 -15.48 21.64 5.54
CA ALA A 167 -16.06 22.88 6.06
C ALA A 167 -15.85 24.06 5.09
N LYS A 168 -14.65 24.17 4.49
CA LYS A 168 -14.35 25.17 3.46
C LYS A 168 -15.20 24.98 2.21
N LEU A 169 -15.39 23.74 1.77
CA LEU A 169 -16.28 23.41 0.65
C LEU A 169 -17.73 23.84 0.94
N ILE A 170 -18.30 23.42 2.08
CA ILE A 170 -19.69 23.76 2.44
C ILE A 170 -19.84 25.28 2.56
N THR A 171 -18.89 25.96 3.20
CA THR A 171 -18.90 27.42 3.32
C THR A 171 -18.86 28.11 1.95
N LEU A 172 -18.08 27.58 1.01
CA LEU A 172 -18.04 28.09 -0.37
C LEU A 172 -19.39 27.91 -1.07
N LEU A 173 -20.02 26.74 -0.94
CA LEU A 173 -21.30 26.43 -1.57
C LEU A 173 -22.45 27.24 -0.97
N CYS A 174 -22.51 27.39 0.36
CA CYS A 174 -23.55 28.14 1.07
C CYS A 174 -23.41 29.67 0.95
N ARG A 175 -22.24 30.18 0.56
CA ARG A 175 -22.05 31.62 0.33
C ARG A 175 -22.76 32.17 -0.90
N GLY A 176 -23.39 31.31 -1.71
CA GLY A 176 -24.35 31.60 -2.79
C GLY A 176 -24.35 33.01 -3.41
N SER A 177 -23.86 33.10 -4.66
CA SER A 177 -24.31 34.07 -5.69
C SER A 177 -24.50 35.55 -5.28
N ALA A 178 -23.58 36.15 -4.54
CA ALA A 178 -23.59 37.62 -4.36
C ALA A 178 -23.26 38.41 -5.66
N GLY A 179 -23.11 37.71 -6.80
CA GLY A 179 -22.86 38.31 -8.11
C GLY A 179 -23.02 37.29 -9.24
N SER A 180 -24.20 37.22 -9.83
CA SER A 180 -24.59 36.32 -10.94
C SER A 180 -23.88 36.70 -12.25
N SER A 181 -22.58 36.46 -12.35
CA SER A 181 -21.83 36.55 -13.61
C SER A 181 -21.23 35.19 -13.99
N HIS A 182 -21.15 34.88 -15.28
CA HIS A 182 -20.51 33.65 -15.78
C HIS A 182 -19.09 33.44 -15.22
N ASN A 183 -18.37 34.52 -14.93
CA ASN A 183 -17.03 34.47 -14.33
C ASN A 183 -17.02 33.93 -12.89
N ALA A 184 -18.09 34.14 -12.13
CA ALA A 184 -18.21 33.64 -10.76
C ALA A 184 -18.31 32.10 -10.73
N SER A 185 -19.05 31.49 -11.66
CA SER A 185 -19.17 30.03 -11.75
C SER A 185 -17.81 29.36 -12.04
N ALA A 186 -17.04 29.89 -12.99
CA ALA A 186 -15.72 29.36 -13.33
C ALA A 186 -14.71 29.48 -12.19
N ALA A 187 -14.73 30.59 -11.45
CA ALA A 187 -13.90 30.77 -10.27
C ALA A 187 -14.24 29.74 -9.18
N THR A 188 -15.53 29.53 -8.89
CA THR A 188 -15.99 28.52 -7.92
C THR A 188 -15.57 27.11 -8.33
N MET A 189 -15.68 26.76 -9.63
CA MET A 189 -15.17 25.48 -10.13
C MET A 189 -13.67 25.29 -9.88
N GLY A 190 -12.88 26.34 -10.11
CA GLY A 190 -11.44 26.34 -9.83
C GLY A 190 -11.14 26.12 -8.35
N ILE A 191 -11.88 26.78 -7.46
CA ILE A 191 -11.72 26.64 -6.01
C ILE A 191 -12.10 25.22 -5.56
N ILE A 192 -13.20 24.65 -6.06
CA ILE A 192 -13.60 23.27 -5.72
C ILE A 192 -12.52 22.27 -6.15
N LYS A 193 -11.98 22.40 -7.36
CA LYS A 193 -10.86 21.55 -7.83
C LYS A 193 -9.61 21.72 -6.95
N SER A 194 -9.33 22.96 -6.53
CA SER A 194 -8.22 23.24 -5.62
C SER A 194 -8.44 22.63 -4.24
N LEU A 195 -9.66 22.64 -3.70
CA LEU A 195 -9.99 22.01 -2.42
C LEU A 195 -9.85 20.50 -2.50
N ILE A 196 -10.36 19.88 -3.58
CA ILE A 196 -10.20 18.45 -3.84
C ILE A 196 -8.72 18.06 -3.85
N GLY A 197 -7.88 18.81 -4.57
CA GLY A 197 -6.46 18.50 -4.68
C GLY A 197 -5.61 18.86 -3.46
N HIS A 198 -5.96 19.92 -2.72
CA HIS A 198 -5.17 20.36 -1.56
C HIS A 198 -5.46 19.54 -0.30
N PHE A 199 -6.72 19.16 -0.11
CA PHE A 199 -7.19 18.39 1.04
C PHE A 199 -7.44 16.93 0.70
N ASP A 200 -7.02 16.44 -0.46
CA ASP A 200 -7.25 15.06 -0.91
C ASP A 200 -8.73 14.60 -0.73
N LEU A 201 -9.69 15.49 -0.98
CA LEU A 201 -11.11 15.17 -0.78
C LEU A 201 -11.58 14.14 -1.82
N ASP A 202 -12.42 13.19 -1.40
CA ASP A 202 -13.04 12.27 -2.35
C ASP A 202 -14.02 13.02 -3.28
N PRO A 203 -13.80 13.02 -4.62
CA PRO A 203 -14.65 13.76 -5.55
C PRO A 203 -16.12 13.32 -5.56
N ASN A 204 -16.41 12.06 -5.23
CA ASN A 204 -17.79 11.58 -5.14
C ASN A 204 -18.48 12.14 -3.91
N ARG A 205 -17.77 12.22 -2.78
CA ARG A 205 -18.30 12.88 -1.58
C ARG A 205 -18.48 14.37 -1.78
N VAL A 206 -17.53 15.03 -2.45
CA VAL A 206 -17.68 16.45 -2.82
C VAL A 206 -18.91 16.64 -3.72
N PHE A 207 -19.12 15.75 -4.70
CA PHE A 207 -20.29 15.84 -5.57
C PHE A 207 -21.60 15.62 -4.79
N ASP A 208 -21.63 14.67 -3.88
CA ASP A 208 -22.77 14.40 -3.00
C ASP A 208 -23.16 15.63 -2.17
N ILE A 209 -22.17 16.34 -1.60
CA ILE A 209 -22.38 17.60 -0.87
C ILE A 209 -22.87 18.72 -1.80
N VAL A 210 -22.35 18.82 -3.03
CA VAL A 210 -22.83 19.78 -4.03
C VAL A 210 -24.31 19.53 -4.34
N LEU A 211 -24.73 18.26 -4.48
CA LEU A 211 -26.13 17.89 -4.69
C LEU A 211 -27.00 18.21 -3.47
N ASP A 212 -26.50 17.97 -2.25
CA ASP A 212 -27.20 18.34 -1.01
C ASP A 212 -27.43 19.85 -0.93
N CYS A 213 -26.41 20.68 -1.21
CA CYS A 213 -26.57 22.12 -1.26
C CYS A 213 -27.53 22.56 -2.37
N PHE A 214 -27.46 21.92 -3.55
CA PHE A 214 -28.35 22.21 -4.67
C PHE A 214 -29.82 21.90 -4.34
N GLU A 215 -30.11 20.87 -3.54
CA GLU A 215 -31.47 20.58 -3.08
C GLU A 215 -32.09 21.74 -2.27
N HIS A 216 -31.27 22.49 -1.53
CA HIS A 216 -31.71 23.51 -0.58
C HIS A 216 -31.69 24.94 -1.13
N GLU A 217 -30.99 25.20 -2.24
CA GLU A 217 -30.81 26.55 -2.78
C GLU A 217 -31.95 27.00 -3.72
N GLN A 218 -32.27 28.30 -3.71
CA GLN A 218 -33.28 28.87 -4.60
C GLN A 218 -32.71 29.28 -5.98
N ASP A 219 -31.43 29.67 -6.05
CA ASP A 219 -30.68 29.97 -7.28
C ASP A 219 -29.99 28.72 -7.84
N TYR A 220 -30.66 28.06 -8.78
CA TYR A 220 -30.23 26.78 -9.35
C TYR A 220 -29.19 26.92 -10.48
N GLU A 221 -29.01 28.10 -11.08
CA GLU A 221 -28.12 28.27 -12.24
C GLU A 221 -26.65 28.13 -11.86
N THR A 222 -26.26 28.60 -10.67
CA THR A 222 -24.89 28.42 -10.17
C THR A 222 -24.54 26.95 -10.00
N PHE A 223 -25.43 26.16 -9.39
CA PHE A 223 -25.22 24.73 -9.17
C PHE A 223 -25.24 23.92 -10.46
N LEU A 224 -26.13 24.23 -11.40
CA LEU A 224 -26.16 23.59 -12.72
C LEU A 224 -24.83 23.74 -13.47
N ASN A 225 -24.16 24.89 -13.34
CA ASN A 225 -22.84 25.12 -13.93
C ASN A 225 -21.72 24.32 -13.24
N LEU A 226 -21.91 23.84 -11.99
CA LEU A 226 -20.94 23.00 -11.28
C LEU A 226 -21.05 21.51 -11.63
N ILE A 227 -22.24 21.03 -12.02
CA ILE A 227 -22.49 19.62 -12.33
C ILE A 227 -21.51 19.04 -13.38
N PRO A 228 -21.16 19.73 -14.48
CA PRO A 228 -20.26 19.21 -15.50
C PRO A 228 -18.83 18.89 -15.03
N ILE A 229 -18.41 19.34 -13.84
CA ILE A 229 -17.10 19.00 -13.26
C ILE A 229 -17.03 17.51 -12.89
N PHE A 230 -18.18 16.90 -12.57
CA PHE A 230 -18.26 15.54 -12.05
C PHE A 230 -18.71 14.56 -13.13
N PRO A 231 -18.30 13.28 -13.06
CA PRO A 231 -18.75 12.26 -14.00
C PRO A 231 -20.28 12.08 -13.94
N LYS A 232 -20.95 12.17 -15.10
CA LYS A 232 -22.42 12.03 -15.20
C LYS A 232 -22.94 10.72 -14.63
N SER A 233 -22.19 9.62 -14.77
CA SER A 233 -22.53 8.31 -14.23
C SER A 233 -22.67 8.31 -12.70
N HIS A 234 -21.90 9.18 -12.01
CA HIS A 234 -21.90 9.23 -10.54
C HIS A 234 -23.12 9.95 -10.00
N ALA A 235 -23.68 10.91 -10.75
CA ALA A 235 -24.89 11.63 -10.36
C ALA A 235 -26.06 10.66 -10.16
N SER A 236 -26.26 9.77 -11.15
CA SER A 236 -27.24 8.70 -11.10
C SER A 236 -27.06 7.75 -9.91
N GLN A 237 -25.81 7.38 -9.60
CA GLN A 237 -25.49 6.48 -8.48
C GLN A 237 -25.78 7.16 -7.13
N ILE A 238 -25.30 8.39 -6.93
CA ILE A 238 -25.51 9.17 -5.71
C ILE A 238 -27.00 9.40 -5.46
N LEU A 239 -27.74 9.86 -6.47
CA LEU A 239 -29.20 10.05 -6.37
C LEU A 239 -29.90 8.72 -6.04
N GLY A 240 -29.48 7.63 -6.68
CA GLY A 240 -29.98 6.28 -6.37
C GLY A 240 -29.79 5.90 -4.90
N PHE A 241 -28.59 6.12 -4.35
CA PHE A 241 -28.33 5.90 -2.93
C PHE A 241 -29.20 6.77 -2.01
N LYS A 242 -29.43 8.04 -2.38
CA LYS A 242 -30.31 8.95 -1.63
C LYS A 242 -31.76 8.46 -1.66
N PHE A 243 -32.30 8.04 -2.80
CA PHE A 243 -33.65 7.46 -2.86
C PHE A 243 -33.76 6.14 -2.09
N GLN A 244 -32.77 5.26 -2.20
CA GLN A 244 -32.73 3.99 -1.46
C GLN A 244 -32.67 4.20 0.06
N TYR A 245 -32.05 5.28 0.54
CA TYR A 245 -32.05 5.62 1.97
C TYR A 245 -33.47 5.75 2.53
N TYR A 246 -34.35 6.46 1.83
CA TYR A 246 -35.76 6.64 2.23
C TYR A 246 -36.64 5.41 2.00
N GLN A 247 -36.14 4.37 1.32
CA GLN A 247 -36.85 3.09 1.15
C GLN A 247 -36.57 2.11 2.29
N ARG A 248 -35.61 2.40 3.18
CA ARG A 248 -35.27 1.54 4.32
C ARG A 248 -36.40 1.54 5.34
N LEU A 249 -36.71 0.36 5.89
CA LEU A 249 -37.77 0.19 6.89
C LEU A 249 -37.56 1.02 8.17
N GLU A 250 -36.30 1.38 8.47
CA GLU A 250 -35.96 2.20 9.65
C GLU A 250 -36.21 3.70 9.44
N VAL A 251 -36.43 4.15 8.20
CA VAL A 251 -36.61 5.56 7.87
C VAL A 251 -38.10 5.84 7.70
N ASN A 252 -38.71 6.49 8.70
CA ASN A 252 -40.13 6.84 8.69
C ASN A 252 -40.45 8.16 7.96
N SER A 253 -39.45 8.80 7.37
CA SER A 253 -39.62 10.06 6.64
C SER A 253 -39.87 9.78 5.16
N PRO A 254 -40.85 10.44 4.52
CA PRO A 254 -41.00 10.36 3.07
C PRO A 254 -39.81 11.02 2.38
N VAL A 255 -39.60 10.63 1.12
CA VAL A 255 -38.59 11.27 0.26
C VAL A 255 -38.91 12.78 0.12
N PRO A 256 -37.95 13.68 0.38
CA PRO A 256 -38.14 15.11 0.24
C PRO A 256 -38.54 15.54 -1.18
N SER A 257 -39.40 16.55 -1.28
CA SER A 257 -39.80 17.14 -2.57
C SER A 257 -38.62 17.79 -3.31
N GLY A 258 -37.65 18.32 -2.56
CA GLY A 258 -36.40 18.87 -3.09
C GLY A 258 -35.63 17.85 -3.93
N LEU A 259 -35.44 16.64 -3.40
CA LEU A 259 -34.75 15.56 -4.09
C LEU A 259 -35.42 15.17 -5.42
N TYR A 260 -36.77 15.13 -5.47
CA TYR A 260 -37.50 14.91 -6.72
C TYR A 260 -37.27 16.05 -7.73
N LYS A 261 -37.35 17.31 -7.28
CA LYS A 261 -37.12 18.49 -8.13
C LYS A 261 -35.69 18.52 -8.69
N LEU A 262 -34.70 18.29 -7.82
CA LEU A 262 -33.29 18.16 -8.19
C LEU A 262 -33.09 17.10 -9.27
N THR A 263 -33.64 15.90 -9.04
CA THR A 263 -33.54 14.78 -9.98
C THR A 263 -34.16 15.12 -11.32
N ALA A 264 -35.35 15.74 -11.32
CA ALA A 264 -36.04 16.16 -12.54
C ALA A 264 -35.21 17.20 -13.34
N LEU A 265 -34.60 18.17 -12.66
CA LEU A 265 -33.75 19.18 -13.29
C LEU A 265 -32.50 18.58 -13.95
N LEU A 266 -31.83 17.64 -13.26
CA LEU A 266 -30.64 16.96 -13.78
C LEU A 266 -30.96 16.06 -14.98
N VAL A 267 -32.14 15.42 -14.98
CA VAL A 267 -32.64 14.66 -16.13
C VAL A 267 -32.97 15.58 -17.31
N LEU A 268 -33.70 16.67 -17.06
CA LEU A 268 -34.11 17.62 -18.11
C LEU A 268 -32.91 18.25 -18.84
N ARG A 269 -31.82 18.53 -18.11
CA ARG A 269 -30.58 19.09 -18.65
C ARG A 269 -29.58 18.05 -19.19
N SER A 270 -29.97 16.76 -19.28
CA SER A 270 -29.10 15.67 -19.74
C SER A 270 -27.79 15.50 -18.93
N HIS A 271 -27.84 15.88 -17.65
CA HIS A 271 -26.76 15.62 -16.69
C HIS A 271 -26.90 14.25 -16.01
N CYS A 272 -28.12 13.70 -15.97
CA CYS A 272 -28.41 12.32 -15.57
C CYS A 272 -29.13 11.56 -16.69
N GLY A 273 -28.71 10.32 -16.96
CA GLY A 273 -29.40 9.46 -17.92
C GLY A 273 -30.66 8.84 -17.31
N ILE A 274 -31.80 8.96 -18.00
CA ILE A 274 -33.09 8.35 -17.62
C ILE A 274 -32.99 6.82 -17.45
N PHE A 275 -31.97 6.18 -18.02
CA PHE A 275 -31.75 4.74 -17.98
C PHE A 275 -31.03 4.23 -16.71
N SER A 276 -30.65 5.11 -15.78
CA SER A 276 -30.18 4.69 -14.45
C SER A 276 -31.32 4.33 -13.48
N ARG A 277 -32.50 3.95 -14.00
CA ARG A 277 -33.68 3.52 -13.23
C ARG A 277 -33.38 2.38 -12.25
N ALA A 278 -32.39 1.54 -12.53
CA ALA A 278 -32.01 0.42 -11.68
C ALA A 278 -31.64 0.84 -10.24
N TYR A 279 -31.12 2.06 -10.04
CA TYR A 279 -30.77 2.57 -8.71
C TYR A 279 -31.91 3.34 -8.03
N MET A 280 -32.90 3.81 -8.79
CA MET A 280 -33.99 4.68 -8.31
C MET A 280 -35.29 3.93 -8.05
N LEU A 281 -35.39 2.67 -8.50
CA LEU A 281 -36.55 1.82 -8.23
C LEU A 281 -36.39 1.07 -6.90
N PRO A 282 -37.49 0.83 -6.17
CA PRO A 282 -37.48 -0.09 -5.04
C PRO A 282 -36.94 -1.45 -5.47
N GLN A 283 -36.00 -2.01 -4.70
CA GLN A 283 -35.61 -3.41 -4.89
C GLN A 283 -36.79 -4.30 -4.48
N GLY A 284 -37.54 -4.78 -5.47
CA GLY A 284 -38.64 -5.73 -5.30
C GLY A 284 -39.80 -5.46 -6.24
N ASN A 285 -40.51 -6.51 -6.63
CA ASN A 285 -41.66 -6.58 -7.55
C ASN A 285 -42.91 -5.72 -7.15
N LYS A 286 -42.76 -4.62 -6.43
CA LYS A 286 -43.89 -3.82 -5.92
C LYS A 286 -44.34 -2.66 -6.83
N LEU A 287 -43.70 -2.44 -7.98
CA LEU A 287 -44.09 -1.38 -8.93
C LEU A 287 -44.13 -1.86 -10.40
N VAL A 288 -44.71 -3.03 -10.66
CA VAL A 288 -45.21 -3.35 -12.00
C VAL A 288 -46.74 -3.38 -11.94
N TYR A 289 -47.34 -2.21 -11.86
CA TYR A 289 -48.65 -2.04 -12.48
C TYR A 289 -48.37 -1.50 -13.87
N PRO A 290 -48.74 -2.23 -14.95
CA PRO A 290 -48.65 -1.67 -16.28
C PRO A 290 -49.59 -0.46 -16.31
N PHE A 291 -49.03 0.71 -16.56
CA PHE A 291 -49.82 1.84 -17.01
C PHE A 291 -50.40 1.44 -18.38
N SER A 292 -51.62 0.91 -18.39
CA SER A 292 -52.35 0.71 -19.63
C SER A 292 -52.77 2.09 -20.12
N ALA A 293 -52.43 2.40 -21.38
CA ALA A 293 -52.81 3.66 -22.01
C ALA A 293 -54.33 3.77 -22.28
N ASP A 294 -55.11 2.76 -21.92
CA ASP A 294 -56.56 2.69 -22.18
C ASP A 294 -57.44 3.28 -21.06
N ASP A 295 -56.93 3.47 -19.83
CA ASP A 295 -57.74 3.95 -18.69
C ASP A 295 -57.93 5.48 -18.65
N ALA A 296 -57.41 6.23 -19.63
CA ALA A 296 -57.48 7.69 -19.67
C ALA A 296 -58.66 8.26 -20.49
N PHE A 297 -59.51 7.42 -21.09
CA PHE A 297 -60.57 7.91 -21.99
C PHE A 297 -62.03 7.63 -21.57
N GLU A 298 -62.29 7.01 -20.42
CA GLU A 298 -63.67 6.61 -20.07
C GLU A 298 -64.35 7.36 -18.92
N ASN A 299 -63.76 8.41 -18.33
CA ASN A 299 -64.47 9.24 -17.34
C ASN A 299 -64.34 10.73 -17.62
N SER A 300 -64.89 11.15 -18.76
CA SER A 300 -65.22 12.54 -19.07
C SER A 300 -66.61 12.61 -19.71
N PHE A 301 -67.63 12.55 -18.87
CA PHE A 301 -68.92 13.24 -19.03
C PHE A 301 -69.35 13.77 -17.66
#